data_AF-A0A957TR30-F1
#
_entry.id   AF-A0A957TR30-F1
#
_cell.length_a   1.000
_cell.length_b   1.000
_cell.length_c   1.000
_cell.angle_alpha   90.00
_cell.angle_beta   90.00
_cell.angle_gamma   90.00
#
_symmetry.space_group_name_H-M   'P 1'
#
loop_
_entity.id
_entity.type
_entity.pdbx_description
1 polymer ?
#
loop_
_entity_poly.entity_id
_entity_poly.type
_entity_poly.pdbx_seq_one_letter_code
_entity_poly.pdbx_strand_id
1 'polypeptide(L)' 'LPRPWETIHMHYIVTGEGLDPHKVERAINLSVEKYCGAHATLAGVAKITHDFEIRTPTTAADVDEHE' A
#
# COMPACT_ATOMS: atom_id res chain seq x y z
N LEU A 1 -28.40 6.16 10.20
CA LEU A 1 -27.90 5.04 9.37
C LEU A 1 -26.40 5.18 9.20
N PRO A 2 -25.62 4.08 9.25
CA PRO A 2 -24.18 4.14 8.99
C PRO A 2 -23.91 4.61 7.55
N ARG A 3 -22.89 5.44 7.37
CA ARG A 3 -22.47 5.96 6.06
C ARG A 3 -21.17 5.27 5.64
N PRO A 4 -21.21 4.29 4.74
CA PRO A 4 -19.99 3.64 4.26
C PRO A 4 -19.18 4.60 3.39
N TRP A 5 -17.88 4.35 3.30
CA TRP A 5 -17.03 5.04 2.34
C TRP A 5 -17.36 4.56 0.93
N GLU A 6 -17.57 5.49 0.00
CA GLU A 6 -17.90 5.16 -1.39
C GLU A 6 -16.65 4.86 -2.22
N THR A 7 -15.51 5.48 -1.87
CA THR A 7 -14.24 5.32 -2.58
C THR A 7 -13.08 5.30 -1.61
N ILE A 8 -12.13 4.40 -1.85
CA ILE A 8 -10.90 4.23 -1.08
C ILE A 8 -9.74 4.21 -2.07
N HIS A 9 -8.69 4.99 -1.79
CA HIS A 9 -7.45 4.97 -2.54
C HIS A 9 -6.31 4.58 -1.60
N MET A 10 -5.58 3.51 -1.95
CA MET A 10 -4.50 2.96 -1.15
C MET A 10 -3.15 3.22 -1.82
N HIS A 11 -2.33 4.06 -1.20
CA HIS A 11 -0.98 4.33 -1.67
C HIS A 11 0.05 3.47 -0.90
N TYR A 12 0.71 2.56 -1.61
CA TYR A 12 1.71 1.68 -1.04
C TYR A 12 3.11 2.29 -1.14
N ILE A 13 3.72 2.61 0.01
CA ILE A 13 5.11 3.06 0.08
C ILE A 13 5.97 1.85 0.44
N VAL A 14 6.80 1.40 -0.49
CA VAL A 14 7.66 0.23 -0.31
C VAL A 14 9.11 0.65 -0.23
N THR A 15 9.73 0.43 0.93
CA THR A 15 11.12 0.83 1.17
C THR A 15 12.06 -0.37 1.15
N GLY A 16 13.16 -0.28 0.41
CA GLY A 16 14.18 -1.34 0.38
C GLY A 16 15.26 -1.13 -0.67
N GLU A 17 16.40 -1.79 -0.49
CA GLU A 17 17.50 -1.75 -1.46
C GLU A 17 17.25 -2.74 -2.60
N GLY A 18 17.52 -2.31 -3.84
CA GLY A 18 17.47 -3.19 -5.01
C GLY A 18 16.09 -3.78 -5.32
N LEU A 19 15.01 -3.12 -4.90
CA LEU A 19 13.65 -3.59 -5.16
C LEU A 19 13.32 -3.50 -6.65
N ASP A 20 12.82 -4.61 -7.19
CA ASP A 20 12.33 -4.69 -8.57
C ASP A 20 10.88 -4.19 -8.63
N PRO A 21 10.60 -3.09 -9.36
CA PRO A 21 9.26 -2.51 -9.46
C PRO A 21 8.19 -3.51 -9.92
N HIS A 22 8.52 -4.41 -10.84
CA HIS A 22 7.56 -5.40 -11.34
C HIS A 22 7.20 -6.44 -10.29
N LYS A 23 8.16 -6.82 -9.44
CA LYS A 23 7.88 -7.74 -8.33
C LYS A 23 7.04 -7.08 -7.26
N VAL A 24 7.30 -5.80 -6.97
CA VAL A 24 6.50 -5.01 -6.02
C VAL A 24 5.06 -4.88 -6.52
N GLU A 25 4.87 -4.44 -7.76
CA GLU A 25 3.54 -4.33 -8.38
C GLU A 25 2.79 -5.66 -8.33
N ARG A 26 3.44 -6.75 -8.73
CA ARG A 26 2.84 -8.09 -8.70
C ARG A 26 2.46 -8.52 -7.28
N ALA A 27 3.30 -8.24 -6.28
CA ALA A 27 3.01 -8.58 -4.90
C ALA A 27 1.79 -7.81 -4.37
N ILE A 28 1.67 -6.53 -4.71
CA ILE A 28 0.52 -5.70 -4.36
C ILE A 28 -0.75 -6.23 -5.05
N ASN A 29 -0.69 -6.52 -6.36
CA ASN A 29 -1.82 -7.07 -7.10
C ASN A 29 -2.28 -8.40 -6.51
N LEU A 30 -1.36 -9.32 -6.18
CA LEU A 30 -1.71 -10.57 -5.50
C LEU A 30 -2.34 -10.33 -4.12
N SER A 31 -1.85 -9.35 -3.37
CA SER A 31 -2.41 -9.00 -2.07
C SER A 31 -3.89 -8.61 -2.20
N VAL A 32 -4.21 -7.67 -3.10
CA VAL A 32 -5.58 -7.17 -3.26
C VAL A 32 -6.51 -8.16 -3.96
N GLU A 33 -6.01 -8.94 -4.92
CA GLU A 33 -6.85 -9.88 -5.69
C GLU A 33 -7.07 -11.22 -4.99
N LYS A 34 -6.12 -11.67 -4.15
CA LYS A 34 -6.11 -13.06 -3.65
C LYS A 34 -5.96 -13.21 -2.13
N TYR A 35 -5.19 -12.35 -1.47
CA TYR A 35 -4.75 -12.62 -0.09
C TYR A 35 -5.37 -11.72 0.99
N CYS A 36 -5.77 -10.50 0.66
CA CYS A 36 -6.25 -9.53 1.63
C CYS A 36 -7.75 -9.68 1.91
N GLY A 37 -8.10 -10.43 2.97
CA GLY A 37 -9.50 -10.60 3.39
C GLY A 37 -10.20 -9.29 3.78
N ALA A 38 -9.44 -8.29 4.27
CA ALA A 38 -9.96 -6.95 4.52
C ALA A 38 -10.35 -6.24 3.22
N HIS A 39 -9.49 -6.32 2.19
CA HIS A 39 -9.80 -5.78 0.86
C HIS A 39 -11.06 -6.45 0.28
N ALA A 40 -11.18 -7.77 0.40
CA ALA A 40 -12.37 -8.50 -0.07
C ALA A 40 -13.67 -8.02 0.60
N THR A 41 -13.64 -7.71 1.90
CA THR A 41 -14.80 -7.19 2.63
C THR A 41 -15.13 -5.76 2.19
N LEU A 42 -14.13 -4.90 2.07
CA LEU A 42 -14.30 -3.48 1.72
C LEU A 42 -14.69 -3.29 0.24
N ALA A 43 -14.19 -4.14 -0.66
CA ALA A 43 -14.52 -4.09 -2.09
C ALA A 43 -16.00 -4.35 -2.37
N GLY A 44 -16.72 -5.03 -1.45
CA GLY A 44 -18.16 -5.22 -1.53
C GLY A 44 -18.98 -3.97 -1.20
N VAL A 45 -18.38 -2.93 -0.62
CA VAL A 45 -19.06 -1.71 -0.15
C VAL A 45 -18.47 -0.40 -0.67
N ALA A 46 -17.25 -0.43 -1.21
CA ALA A 46 -16.53 0.74 -1.68
C ALA A 46 -15.75 0.44 -2.97
N LYS A 47 -15.60 1.45 -3.84
CA LYS A 47 -14.65 1.38 -4.95
C LYS A 47 -13.23 1.55 -4.43
N ILE A 48 -12.38 0.54 -4.59
CA ILE A 48 -10.99 0.59 -4.13
C ILE A 48 -10.06 0.76 -5.34
N THR A 49 -9.09 1.66 -5.21
CA THR A 49 -7.99 1.86 -6.15
C THR A 49 -6.67 1.84 -5.39
N HIS A 50 -5.58 1.50 -6.06
CA HIS A 50 -4.25 1.52 -5.46
C HIS A 50 -3.17 1.93 -6.43
N ASP A 51 -2.11 2.50 -5.89
CA ASP A 51 -0.86 2.78 -6.56
C ASP A 51 0.31 2.47 -5.60
N PHE A 52 1.53 2.61 -6.09
CA PHE A 52 2.69 2.37 -5.26
C PHE A 52 3.86 3.26 -5.66
N GLU A 53 4.72 3.51 -4.67
CA GLU A 53 6.05 4.06 -4.89
C GLU A 53 7.10 3.25 -4.15
N ILE A 54 8.31 3.26 -4.68
CA ILE A 54 9.46 2.61 -4.06
C ILE A 54 10.40 3.69 -3.55
N ARG A 55 10.75 3.61 -2.26
CA ARG A 55 11.72 4.50 -1.64
C ARG A 55 13.00 3.73 -1.32
N THR A 56 14.15 4.33 -1.59
CA THR A 56 15.41 3.82 -1.05
C THR A 56 15.38 4.04 0.47
N PRO A 57 15.86 3.10 1.30
CA PRO A 57 15.97 3.33 2.72
C PRO A 57 16.84 4.57 2.95
N THR A 58 16.24 5.59 3.55
CA THR A 58 16.97 6.67 4.17
C THR A 58 17.83 6.06 5.27
N THR A 59 19.15 6.12 5.11
CA THR A 59 20.10 5.60 6.10
C THR A 59 19.78 6.23 7.47
N ALA A 60 19.97 5.49 8.55
CA ALA A 60 19.71 5.94 9.93
C ALA A 60 20.51 7.19 10.38
N ALA A 61 21.27 7.84 9.49
CA ALA A 61 21.90 9.13 9.71
C ALA A 61 20.92 10.32 9.66
N ASP A 62 19.69 10.12 9.15
CA ASP A 62 18.67 11.19 9.09
C ASP A 62 17.60 11.10 10.22
N VAL A 63 17.81 10.21 11.21
CA VAL A 63 16.95 10.10 12.41
C VAL A 63 17.76 10.51 13.65
N ASP A 64 18.33 11.71 13.62
CA ASP A 64 18.86 12.39 14.82
C ASP A 64 18.53 13.88 14.77
N GLU A 65 17.26 14.26 14.84
CA GLU A 65 16.86 15.59 15.33
C GLU A 65 15.35 15.68 15.48
N HIS A 66 14.84 15.31 16.66
CA HIS A 66 14.06 16.19 17.54
C HIS A 66 13.38 15.40 18.68
N GLU A 67 14.02 15.49 19.85
CA GLU A 67 13.54 15.39 21.26
C GLU A 67 12.65 14.21 21.71
#